data_AF-A0A920IMA6-F1
#
_entry.id   AF-A0A920IMA6-F1
#
_cell.length_a   1.000
_cell.length_b   1.000
_cell.length_c   1.000
_cell.angle_alpha   90.00
_cell.angle_beta   90.00
_cell.angle_gamma   90.00
#
_symmetry.space_group_name_H-M   'P 1'
#
loop_
_entity.id
_entity.type
_entity.pdbx_description
1 polymer ?
#
loop_
_entity_poly.entity_id
_entity_poly.type
_entity_poly.pdbx_seq_one_letter_code
_entity_poly.pdbx_strand_id
1 'polypeptide(L)'
;MKILHRRAIWSFSKEKILEKPLFGHGIFSSRVIGDQYKIINNENKMLSAIPLHPHNSILQLWLELGIIGIILLYILLYKIINKIYEIKKINSKYAAFSLASLLQIFLIGQFSYGFWQTWWISIIFINIFIYNILYKKLLQVR
;
A
#
# COMPACT_ATOMS: atom_id res chain seq x y z
N MET A 1 -21.25 11.48 2.12
CA MET A 1 -21.56 10.04 2.29
C MET A 1 -20.32 9.13 2.20
N LYS A 2 -19.43 9.23 1.19
CA LYS A 2 -18.27 8.31 1.02
C LYS A 2 -17.12 8.43 2.06
N ILE A 3 -16.82 9.63 2.58
CA ILE A 3 -15.69 9.85 3.51
C ILE A 3 -16.01 9.38 4.94
N LEU A 4 -17.24 9.62 5.42
CA LEU A 4 -17.69 9.15 6.74
C LEU A 4 -17.66 7.61 6.81
N HIS A 5 -18.06 6.93 5.73
CA HIS A 5 -17.96 5.49 5.60
C HIS A 5 -16.51 4.98 5.70
N ARG A 6 -15.55 5.67 5.06
CA ARG A 6 -14.11 5.31 5.16
C ARG A 6 -13.55 5.53 6.57
N ARG A 7 -13.98 6.58 7.27
CA ARG A 7 -13.60 6.82 8.67
C ARG A 7 -14.05 5.68 9.59
N ALA A 8 -15.27 5.17 9.40
CA ALA A 8 -15.77 4.03 10.17
C ALA A 8 -14.92 2.78 9.91
N ILE A 9 -14.66 2.46 8.63
CA ILE A 9 -13.78 1.36 8.23
C ILE A 9 -12.40 1.49 8.86
N TRP A 10 -11.81 2.69 8.83
CA TRP A 10 -10.47 2.91 9.38
C TRP A 10 -10.42 2.79 10.89
N SER A 11 -11.44 3.27 11.59
CA SER A 11 -11.55 3.15 13.04
C SER A 11 -11.66 1.68 13.46
N PHE A 12 -12.54 0.93 12.78
CA PHE A 12 -12.67 -0.51 12.99
C PHE A 12 -11.38 -1.29 12.66
N SER A 13 -10.73 -0.96 11.54
CA SER A 13 -9.46 -1.59 11.16
C SER A 13 -8.37 -1.32 12.21
N LYS A 14 -8.34 -0.12 12.80
CA LYS A 14 -7.41 0.24 13.87
C LYS A 14 -7.65 -0.59 15.12
N GLU A 15 -8.91 -0.77 15.54
CA GLU A 15 -9.25 -1.64 16.68
C GLU A 15 -8.73 -3.06 16.45
N LYS A 16 -8.92 -3.60 15.25
CA LYS A 16 -8.41 -4.92 14.89
C LYS A 16 -6.88 -4.99 14.83
N ILE A 17 -6.20 -3.94 14.36
CA ILE A 17 -4.74 -3.85 14.44
C ILE A 17 -4.26 -3.96 15.89
N LEU A 18 -4.95 -3.30 16.83
CA LEU A 18 -4.57 -3.32 18.25
C LEU A 18 -4.72 -4.71 18.90
N GLU A 19 -5.57 -5.59 18.35
CA GLU A 19 -5.69 -6.99 18.82
C GLU A 19 -4.44 -7.83 18.48
N LYS A 20 -3.82 -7.61 17.31
CA LYS A 20 -2.64 -8.36 16.84
C LYS A 20 -1.61 -7.44 16.18
N PRO A 21 -0.97 -6.51 16.92
CA PRO A 21 -0.18 -5.43 16.34
C PRO A 21 1.14 -5.89 15.71
N LEU A 22 1.69 -7.02 16.16
CA LEU A 22 3.02 -7.50 15.72
C LEU A 22 2.98 -8.27 14.40
N PHE A 23 2.13 -9.30 14.34
CA PHE A 23 2.04 -10.23 13.19
C PHE A 23 0.76 -10.07 12.37
N GLY A 24 -0.19 -9.25 12.83
CA GLY A 24 -1.47 -9.05 12.15
C GLY A 24 -2.39 -10.27 12.21
N HIS A 25 -3.41 -10.25 11.35
CA HIS A 25 -4.45 -11.28 11.27
C HIS A 25 -4.26 -12.26 10.11
N GLY A 26 -3.18 -12.14 9.34
CA GLY A 26 -2.87 -12.97 8.18
C GLY A 26 -3.25 -12.31 6.86
N ILE A 27 -2.61 -12.75 5.77
CA ILE A 27 -2.84 -12.24 4.42
C ILE A 27 -4.28 -12.52 3.99
N PHE A 28 -4.93 -11.55 3.34
CA PHE A 28 -6.33 -11.57 2.92
C PHE A 28 -7.36 -11.56 4.06
N SER A 29 -6.94 -11.42 5.33
CA SER A 29 -7.86 -11.38 6.47
C SER A 29 -8.79 -10.17 6.46
N SER A 30 -8.43 -9.05 5.83
CA SER A 30 -9.28 -7.84 5.78
C SER A 30 -10.70 -8.12 5.31
N ARG A 31 -10.85 -8.97 4.27
CA ARG A 31 -12.16 -9.34 3.72
C ARG A 31 -12.92 -10.25 4.68
N VAL A 32 -12.25 -11.25 5.24
CA VAL A 32 -12.86 -12.20 6.18
C VAL A 32 -13.36 -11.48 7.43
N ILE A 33 -12.54 -10.61 8.01
CA ILE A 33 -12.91 -9.78 9.15
C ILE A 33 -14.06 -8.84 8.77
N GLY A 34 -14.01 -8.23 7.58
CA GLY A 34 -15.10 -7.38 7.09
C GLY A 34 -16.44 -8.10 6.96
N ASP A 35 -16.44 -9.33 6.45
CA ASP A 35 -17.66 -10.11 6.25
C ASP A 35 -18.25 -10.64 7.57
N GLN A 36 -17.41 -10.86 8.59
CA GLN A 36 -17.83 -11.30 9.93
C GLN A 36 -18.51 -10.20 10.75
N TYR A 37 -18.13 -8.94 10.56
CA TYR A 37 -18.65 -7.81 11.33
C TYR A 37 -19.49 -6.88 10.45
N LYS A 38 -20.72 -6.58 10.86
CA LYS A 38 -21.60 -5.65 10.13
C LYS A 38 -21.68 -4.31 10.86
N ILE A 39 -21.42 -3.20 10.17
CA ILE A 39 -21.61 -1.83 10.64
C ILE A 39 -22.98 -1.33 10.15
N ILE A 40 -23.75 -0.70 11.03
CA ILE A 40 -25.02 -0.07 10.68
C ILE A 40 -24.73 1.31 10.06
N ASN A 41 -25.18 1.54 8.83
CA ASN A 41 -25.07 2.86 8.19
C ASN A 41 -26.17 3.82 8.67
N ASN A 42 -26.03 5.11 8.40
CA ASN A 42 -27.01 6.16 8.70
C ASN A 42 -28.42 5.90 8.12
N GLU A 43 -28.56 4.95 7.18
CA GLU A 43 -29.84 4.49 6.60
C GLU A 43 -30.38 3.21 7.28
N ASN A 44 -29.88 2.82 8.46
CA ASN A 44 -30.19 1.56 9.15
C ASN A 44 -29.91 0.27 8.34
N LYS A 45 -29.10 0.36 7.27
CA LYS A 45 -28.63 -0.82 6.52
C LYS A 45 -27.38 -1.41 7.17
N MET A 46 -27.39 -2.71 7.39
CA MET A 46 -26.19 -3.46 7.78
C MET A 46 -25.24 -3.59 6.59
N LEU A 47 -24.07 -2.97 6.66
CA LEU A 47 -22.99 -3.06 5.69
C LEU A 47 -21.82 -3.84 6.28
N SER A 48 -21.04 -4.51 5.43
CA SER A 48 -19.77 -5.13 5.84
C SER A 48 -18.82 -4.08 6.44
N ALA A 49 -18.19 -4.40 7.57
CA ALA A 49 -17.31 -3.48 8.29
C ALA A 49 -16.06 -3.11 7.49
N ILE A 50 -15.63 -4.02 6.62
CA ILE A 50 -14.58 -3.82 5.62
C ILE A 50 -15.09 -4.49 4.33
N PRO A 51 -15.63 -3.74 3.37
CA PRO A 51 -16.32 -4.36 2.23
C PRO A 51 -15.45 -5.32 1.43
N LEU A 52 -14.19 -4.93 1.16
CA LEU A 52 -13.19 -5.80 0.51
C LEU A 52 -11.79 -5.54 1.08
N HIS A 53 -11.47 -4.27 1.29
CA HIS A 53 -10.23 -3.80 1.89
C HIS A 53 -10.49 -2.44 2.55
N PRO A 54 -9.61 -1.97 3.44
CA PRO A 54 -9.79 -0.69 4.15
C PRO A 54 -9.70 0.56 3.27
N HIS A 55 -9.49 0.40 1.96
CA HIS A 55 -9.12 1.48 1.03
C HIS A 55 -8.00 2.38 1.57
N ASN A 56 -6.98 1.73 2.14
CA ASN A 56 -5.74 2.33 2.59
C ASN A 56 -4.72 1.19 2.68
N SER A 57 -3.72 1.18 1.78
CA SER A 57 -2.76 0.07 1.71
C SER A 57 -1.90 -0.08 2.97
N ILE A 58 -1.57 1.03 3.66
CA ILE A 58 -0.77 0.98 4.89
C ILE A 58 -1.59 0.34 6.01
N LEU A 59 -2.85 0.74 6.14
CA LEU A 59 -3.75 0.18 7.13
C LEU A 59 -4.04 -1.30 6.86
N GLN A 60 -4.21 -1.67 5.58
CA GLN A 60 -4.34 -3.07 5.17
C GLN A 60 -3.10 -3.88 5.53
N LEU A 61 -1.91 -3.38 5.22
CA LEU A 61 -0.65 -4.06 5.54
C LEU A 61 -0.47 -4.25 7.05
N TRP A 62 -0.77 -3.24 7.85
CA TRP A 62 -0.67 -3.38 9.31
C TRP A 62 -1.72 -4.37 9.84
N LEU A 63 -2.96 -4.29 9.38
CA LEU A 63 -4.02 -5.21 9.81
C LEU A 63 -3.64 -6.67 9.51
N GLU A 64 -3.10 -6.92 8.32
CA GLU A 64 -2.87 -8.29 7.84
C GLU A 64 -1.50 -8.86 8.25
N LEU A 65 -0.45 -8.04 8.28
CA LEU A 65 0.94 -8.48 8.54
C LEU A 65 1.55 -7.90 9.82
N GLY A 66 0.83 -7.02 10.52
CA GLY A 66 1.34 -6.34 11.70
C GLY A 66 2.45 -5.34 11.39
N ILE A 67 3.16 -4.92 12.44
CA ILE A 67 4.31 -4.01 12.33
C ILE A 67 5.43 -4.59 11.46
N ILE A 68 5.54 -5.92 11.37
CA ILE A 68 6.53 -6.59 10.53
C ILE A 68 6.31 -6.25 9.05
N GLY A 69 5.06 -6.29 8.59
CA GLY A 69 4.73 -5.87 7.22
C GLY A 69 5.06 -4.40 6.96
N ILE A 70 4.85 -3.53 7.94
CA ILE A 70 5.19 -2.11 7.86
C ILE A 70 6.70 -1.88 7.80
N ILE A 71 7.48 -2.60 8.60
CA ILE A 71 8.95 -2.55 8.58
C ILE A 71 9.48 -3.02 7.22
N LEU A 72 8.93 -4.12 6.68
CA LEU A 72 9.32 -4.61 5.35
C LEU A 72 9.02 -3.59 4.24
N LEU A 73 7.83 -2.97 4.28
CA LEU A 73 7.48 -1.89 3.35
C LEU A 73 8.44 -0.71 3.50
N TYR A 74 8.76 -0.30 4.73
CA TYR A 74 9.69 0.78 5.00
C TYR A 74 11.08 0.50 4.43
N ILE A 75 11.64 -0.69 4.68
CA ILE A 75 12.94 -1.11 4.14
C ILE A 75 12.94 -1.07 2.61
N LEU A 76 11.86 -1.55 1.98
CA LEU A 76 11.72 -1.51 0.52
C LEU A 76 11.71 -0.06 0.00
N LEU A 77 10.87 0.81 0.58
CA LEU A 77 10.78 2.22 0.19
C LEU A 77 12.11 2.95 0.41
N TYR A 78 12.78 2.70 1.53
CA TYR A 78 14.09 3.26 1.83
C TYR A 78 15.13 2.89 0.75
N LYS A 79 15.19 1.61 0.37
CA LYS A 79 16.09 1.15 -0.71
C LYS A 79 15.79 1.81 -2.06
N ILE A 80 14.51 1.94 -2.42
CA ILE A 80 14.08 2.58 -3.67
C ILE A 80 14.45 4.07 -3.67
N ILE A 81 14.12 4.80 -2.60
CA ILE A 81 14.38 6.24 -2.47
C ILE A 81 15.89 6.52 -2.47
N ASN A 82 16.68 5.73 -1.74
CA ASN A 82 18.14 5.85 -1.77
C ASN A 82 18.69 5.63 -3.18
N LYS A 83 18.18 4.64 -3.91
CA LYS A 83 18.61 4.41 -5.30
C LYS A 83 18.25 5.59 -6.20
N ILE A 84 17.06 6.16 -6.07
CA ILE A 84 16.63 7.37 -6.79
C ILE A 84 17.56 8.54 -6.45
N TYR A 85 17.94 8.71 -5.18
CA TYR A 85 18.86 9.76 -4.74
C TYR A 85 20.26 9.62 -5.37
N GLU A 86 20.80 8.41 -5.46
CA GLU A 86 22.07 8.19 -6.16
C GLU A 86 21.95 8.50 -7.66
N ILE A 87 20.85 8.11 -8.31
CA ILE A 87 20.61 8.43 -9.72
C ILE A 87 20.44 9.93 -9.94
N LYS A 88 19.88 10.67 -8.98
CA LYS A 88 19.76 12.14 -9.06
C LYS A 88 21.12 12.83 -9.24
N LYS A 89 22.17 12.32 -8.59
CA LYS A 89 23.55 12.84 -8.74
C LYS A 89 24.11 12.62 -10.15
N ILE A 90 23.52 11.71 -10.90
CA ILE A 90 23.94 11.33 -12.26
C ILE A 90 23.10 12.03 -13.31
N ASN A 91 21.78 11.90 -13.19
CA ASN A 91 20.81 12.48 -14.09
C ASN A 91 19.52 12.80 -13.33
N SER A 92 19.31 14.09 -13.09
CA SER A 92 18.17 14.60 -12.33
C SER A 92 16.82 14.30 -12.99
N LYS A 93 16.74 14.21 -14.32
CA LYS A 93 15.51 13.92 -15.05
C LYS A 93 15.03 12.49 -14.78
N TYR A 94 15.92 11.50 -14.91
CA TYR A 94 15.58 10.10 -14.63
C TYR A 94 15.15 9.90 -13.17
N ALA A 95 15.83 10.56 -12.23
CA ALA A 95 15.45 10.50 -10.82
C ALA A 95 14.07 11.14 -10.56
N ALA A 96 13.77 12.27 -11.19
CA ALA A 96 12.47 12.93 -11.08
C ALA A 96 11.32 12.05 -11.61
N PHE A 97 11.48 11.42 -12.79
CA PHE A 97 10.49 10.48 -13.32
C PHE A 97 10.25 9.30 -12.38
N SER A 98 11.33 8.74 -11.83
CA SER A 98 11.26 7.60 -10.92
C SER A 98 10.54 7.94 -9.61
N LEU A 99 10.81 9.13 -9.06
CA LEU A 99 10.11 9.63 -7.87
C LEU A 99 8.64 9.89 -8.15
N ALA A 100 8.31 10.48 -9.30
CA ALA A 100 6.93 10.71 -9.71
C ALA A 100 6.15 9.40 -9.86
N SER A 101 6.75 8.37 -10.48
CA SER A 101 6.15 7.03 -10.56
C SER A 101 5.94 6.39 -9.19
N LEU A 102 6.92 6.51 -8.28
CA LEU A 102 6.78 6.00 -6.91
C LEU A 102 5.63 6.69 -6.18
N LEU A 103 5.52 8.02 -6.30
CA LEU A 103 4.44 8.80 -5.68
C LEU A 103 3.08 8.42 -6.27
N GLN A 104 2.99 8.21 -7.59
CA GLN A 104 1.77 7.76 -8.25
C GLN A 104 1.34 6.38 -7.74
N ILE A 105 2.26 5.42 -7.65
CA ILE A 105 1.99 4.09 -7.11
C ILE A 105 1.48 4.21 -5.66
N PHE A 106 2.15 5.02 -4.84
CA PHE A 106 1.76 5.26 -3.47
C PHE A 106 0.33 5.82 -3.35
N LEU A 107 0.01 6.88 -4.10
CA LEU A 107 -1.30 7.53 -4.07
C LEU A 107 -2.42 6.59 -4.51
N ILE A 108 -2.22 5.84 -5.61
CA ILE A 108 -3.21 4.86 -6.09
C ILE A 108 -3.45 3.78 -5.02
N GLY A 109 -2.38 3.29 -4.37
CA GLY A 109 -2.47 2.33 -3.27
C GLY A 109 -3.22 2.86 -2.04
N GLN A 110 -3.24 4.18 -1.80
CA GLN A 110 -3.97 4.74 -0.66
C GLN A 110 -5.48 4.85 -0.90
N PHE A 111 -5.97 4.87 -2.14
CA PHE A 111 -7.37 5.23 -2.40
C PHE A 111 -8.17 4.22 -3.21
N SER A 112 -7.52 3.47 -4.11
CA SER A 112 -8.23 2.76 -5.18
C SER A 112 -8.40 1.27 -4.92
N TYR A 113 -7.31 0.53 -4.67
CA TYR A 113 -7.29 -0.92 -4.76
C TYR A 113 -6.74 -1.58 -3.49
N GLY A 114 -7.12 -2.84 -3.25
CA GLY A 114 -6.53 -3.64 -2.19
C GLY A 114 -5.07 -3.98 -2.51
N PHE A 115 -4.23 -4.06 -1.48
CA PHE A 115 -2.79 -4.25 -1.65
C PHE A 115 -2.45 -5.56 -2.40
N TRP A 116 -3.20 -6.63 -2.13
CA TRP A 116 -2.93 -7.99 -2.65
C TRP A 116 -3.52 -8.29 -4.02
N GLN A 117 -4.00 -7.29 -4.74
CA GLN A 117 -4.46 -7.50 -6.10
C GLN A 117 -3.27 -7.92 -6.98
N THR A 118 -3.36 -9.09 -7.62
CA THR A 118 -2.24 -9.68 -8.37
C THR A 118 -1.77 -8.76 -9.49
N TRP A 119 -2.69 -8.17 -10.24
CA TRP A 119 -2.38 -7.21 -11.30
C TRP A 119 -1.71 -5.93 -10.76
N TRP A 120 -2.07 -5.49 -9.55
CA TRP A 120 -1.48 -4.30 -8.92
C TRP A 120 -0.03 -4.57 -8.52
N ILE A 121 0.21 -5.70 -7.87
CA ILE A 121 1.55 -6.17 -7.51
C ILE A 121 2.41 -6.34 -8.78
N SER A 122 1.87 -6.95 -9.84
CA SER A 122 2.58 -7.10 -11.11
C SER A 122 3.03 -5.77 -11.71
N ILE A 123 2.18 -4.73 -11.69
CA ILE A 123 2.54 -3.39 -12.20
C ILE A 123 3.69 -2.78 -11.37
N ILE A 124 3.67 -2.94 -10.05
CA ILE A 124 4.76 -2.48 -9.17
C ILE A 124 6.08 -3.17 -9.53
N PHE A 125 6.07 -4.50 -9.70
CA PHE A 125 7.27 -5.25 -10.07
C PHE A 125 7.78 -4.88 -11.47
N ILE A 126 6.89 -4.74 -12.45
CA ILE A 126 7.25 -4.28 -13.81
C ILE A 126 7.89 -2.88 -13.75
N ASN A 127 7.32 -1.96 -12.95
CA ASN A 127 7.86 -0.62 -12.79
C ASN A 127 9.28 -0.64 -12.20
N ILE A 128 9.50 -1.40 -11.12
CA ILE A 128 10.83 -1.60 -10.52
C ILE A 128 11.80 -2.19 -11.54
N PHE A 129 11.37 -3.18 -12.31
CA PHE A 129 12.20 -3.85 -13.32
C PHE A 129 12.62 -2.90 -14.45
N ILE A 130 11.69 -2.10 -14.98
CA ILE A 130 11.97 -1.10 -16.01
C ILE A 130 13.01 -0.09 -15.49
N TYR A 131 12.81 0.47 -14.30
CA TYR A 131 13.75 1.43 -13.73
C TYR A 131 15.13 0.80 -13.46
N ASN A 132 15.19 -0.46 -13.06
CA ASN A 132 16.47 -1.16 -12.90
C ASN A 132 17.23 -1.27 -14.22
N ILE A 133 16.55 -1.58 -15.34
CA ILE A 133 17.17 -1.61 -16.68
C ILE A 133 17.64 -0.21 -17.08
N LEU A 134 16.80 0.81 -16.90
CA LEU A 134 17.14 2.19 -17.26
C LEU A 134 18.36 2.69 -16.47
N TYR A 135 18.41 2.40 -15.17
CA TYR A 135 19.53 2.77 -14.32
C TYR A 135 20.81 2.04 -14.69
N LYS A 136 20.75 0.75 -15.03
CA LYS A 136 21.93 0.01 -15.51
C LYS A 136 22.48 0.61 -16.79
N LYS A 137 21.63 0.90 -17.77
CA LYS A 137 22.04 1.56 -19.03
C LYS A 137 22.65 2.93 -18.77
N LEU A 138 22.02 3.74 -17.92
CA LEU A 138 22.52 5.08 -17.56
C LEU A 138 23.91 5.02 -16.91
N LEU A 139 24.16 4.01 -16.08
CA LEU A 139 25.44 3.81 -15.40
C LEU A 139 26.54 3.28 -16.32
N GLN A 140 26.20 2.58 -17.41
CA GLN A 140 27.17 2.05 -18.40
C GLN A 140 27.65 3.09 -19.42
N VAL A 141 26.93 4.21 -19.57
CA VAL A 141 27.26 5.29 -20.53
C VAL A 141 28.24 6.32 -19.92
N ARG A 142 28.67 6.12 -18.67
CA ARG A 142 29.75 6.86 -18.02
C ARG A 142 31.03 6.06 -18.06
#